data_AF-A0A528H8W2-F1
#
_entry.id   AF-A0A528H8W2-F1
#
_cell.length_a   1.000
_cell.length_b   1.000
_cell.length_c   1.000
_cell.angle_alpha   90.00
_cell.angle_beta   90.00
_cell.angle_gamma   90.00
#
_symmetry.space_group_name_H-M   'P 1'
#
loop_
_entity.id
_entity.type
_entity.pdbx_description
1 polymer ?
#
loop_
_entity_poly.entity_id
_entity_poly.type
_entity_poly.pdbx_seq_one_letter_code
_entity_poly.pdbx_strand_id
1 'polypeptide(L)'
;MSKMPMKPGYYWAKWRIAAEGTVEGDELTPSDFWEIVQVNENDPNWERNPAEDMALSVSLSGVSETQWRDCFVWGDFVAPLNNEPLEALVAAPTTSEPGAAALSALRAENARLKADLAQLRSEQARWTNAVVIGVPAVFLQDYMISSPCAEPRPKPDVLYIDGAVYRMDPKP
;
A
#
# COMPACT_ATOMS: atom_id res chain seq x y z
N MET A 1 -32.27 -10.72 6.16
CA MET A 1 -31.24 -11.13 7.14
C MET A 1 -30.27 -9.99 7.28
N SER A 2 -30.00 -9.52 8.50
CA SER A 2 -29.00 -8.47 8.74
C SER A 2 -27.63 -9.00 8.31
N LYS A 3 -26.93 -8.29 7.41
CA LYS A 3 -25.55 -8.62 6.98
C LYS A 3 -24.50 -8.13 7.99
N MET A 4 -24.94 -7.69 9.17
CA MET A 4 -24.05 -7.16 10.20
C MET A 4 -23.00 -8.22 10.60
N PRO A 5 -21.71 -7.86 10.61
CA PRO A 5 -20.62 -8.74 11.00
C PRO A 5 -20.79 -9.23 12.44
N MET A 6 -20.70 -10.54 12.63
CA MET A 6 -20.74 -11.21 13.93
C MET A 6 -19.39 -11.78 14.34
N LYS A 7 -18.34 -11.49 13.57
CA LYS A 7 -16.97 -11.94 13.81
C LYS A 7 -15.97 -10.95 13.21
N PRO A 8 -14.75 -10.88 13.75
CA PRO A 8 -13.67 -10.07 13.19
C PRO A 8 -13.32 -10.48 11.75
N GLY A 9 -12.81 -9.53 10.97
CA GLY A 9 -12.49 -9.75 9.56
C GLY A 9 -12.54 -8.49 8.72
N TYR A 10 -12.26 -8.65 7.43
CA TYR A 10 -12.42 -7.63 6.42
C TYR A 10 -13.77 -7.79 5.73
N TYR A 11 -14.50 -6.69 5.58
CA TYR A 11 -15.85 -6.68 5.00
C TYR A 11 -16.02 -5.49 4.08
N TRP A 12 -16.84 -5.63 3.04
CA TRP A 12 -17.36 -4.46 2.33
C TRP A 12 -18.35 -3.72 3.21
N ALA A 13 -18.24 -2.40 3.31
CA ALA A 13 -19.19 -1.56 4.02
C ALA A 13 -19.36 -0.20 3.33
N LYS A 14 -20.48 0.47 3.62
CA LYS A 14 -20.67 1.91 3.38
C LYS A 14 -20.84 2.62 4.70
N TRP A 15 -20.02 3.63 4.95
CA TRP A 15 -20.12 4.42 6.17
C TRP A 15 -21.31 5.38 6.10
N ARG A 16 -22.27 5.26 7.02
CA ARG A 16 -23.52 6.05 6.98
C ARG A 16 -23.52 7.19 7.98
N ILE A 17 -23.02 6.92 9.18
CA ILE A 17 -23.13 7.81 10.33
C ILE A 17 -21.79 7.71 11.06
N ALA A 18 -21.11 8.83 11.25
CA ALA A 18 -19.91 8.85 12.06
C ALA A 18 -20.24 8.63 13.55
N ALA A 19 -19.39 7.90 14.27
CA ALA A 19 -19.50 7.80 15.72
C ALA A 19 -19.33 9.19 16.36
N GLU A 20 -19.92 9.37 17.53
CA GLU A 20 -19.85 10.65 18.24
C GLU A 20 -18.40 11.06 18.51
N GLY A 21 -18.07 12.33 18.20
CA GLY A 21 -16.71 12.87 18.37
C GLY A 21 -15.74 12.55 17.23
N THR A 22 -16.19 11.88 16.16
CA THR A 22 -15.36 11.67 14.96
C THR A 22 -15.06 13.00 14.29
N VAL A 23 -13.78 13.27 14.06
CA VAL A 23 -13.31 14.48 13.38
C VAL A 23 -13.82 14.47 11.93
N GLU A 24 -14.42 15.58 11.50
CA GLU A 24 -14.98 15.74 10.15
C GLU A 24 -16.05 14.68 9.79
N GLY A 25 -16.66 14.04 10.80
CA GLY A 25 -17.63 12.97 10.60
C GLY A 25 -18.83 13.36 9.72
N ASP A 26 -19.31 14.60 9.84
CA ASP A 26 -20.42 15.13 9.02
C ASP A 26 -20.02 15.42 7.57
N GLU A 27 -18.72 15.57 7.28
CA GLU A 27 -18.20 15.76 5.92
C GLU A 27 -17.90 14.42 5.25
N LEU A 28 -17.49 13.42 6.05
CA LEU A 28 -17.15 12.07 5.61
C LEU A 28 -18.36 11.13 5.54
N THR A 29 -19.47 11.46 6.21
CA THR A 29 -20.68 10.62 6.26
C THR A 29 -21.96 11.38 5.87
N PRO A 30 -22.89 10.73 5.16
CA PRO A 30 -22.79 9.37 4.60
C PRO A 30 -21.84 9.31 3.39
N SER A 31 -21.07 8.22 3.31
CA SER A 31 -20.27 7.90 2.14
C SER A 31 -21.13 7.19 1.09
N ASP A 32 -20.99 7.61 -0.16
CA ASP A 32 -21.66 6.97 -1.30
C ASP A 32 -20.91 5.72 -1.80
N PHE A 33 -19.68 5.51 -1.36
CA PHE A 33 -18.78 4.48 -1.86
C PHE A 33 -18.77 3.24 -0.96
N TRP A 34 -18.57 2.08 -1.60
CA TRP A 34 -18.25 0.85 -0.89
C TRP A 34 -16.74 0.81 -0.64
N GLU A 35 -16.34 0.53 0.58
CA GLU A 35 -14.95 0.37 0.98
C GLU A 35 -14.75 -0.91 1.80
N ILE A 36 -13.53 -1.42 1.83
CA ILE A 36 -13.16 -2.56 2.67
C ILE A 36 -12.78 -2.01 4.03
N VAL A 37 -13.53 -2.41 5.05
CA VAL A 37 -13.31 -2.01 6.44
C VAL A 37 -12.84 -3.20 7.26
N GLN A 38 -12.07 -2.92 8.30
CA GLN A 38 -11.60 -3.93 9.23
C GLN A 38 -12.49 -3.96 10.47
N VAL A 39 -13.11 -5.11 10.75
CA VAL A 39 -13.88 -5.36 11.97
C VAL A 39 -12.98 -6.06 12.98
N ASN A 40 -12.78 -5.44 14.14
CA ASN A 40 -11.89 -5.91 15.19
C ASN A 40 -12.65 -6.41 16.41
N GLU A 41 -11.96 -7.21 17.21
CA GLU A 41 -12.37 -7.52 18.58
C GLU A 41 -12.25 -6.26 19.43
N ASN A 42 -13.29 -5.95 20.21
CA ASN A 42 -13.27 -4.82 21.13
C ASN A 42 -13.50 -5.27 22.59
N ASP A 43 -14.35 -6.28 22.82
CA ASP A 43 -14.54 -6.91 24.12
C ASP A 43 -13.80 -8.27 24.18
N PRO A 44 -13.04 -8.60 25.24
CA PRO A 44 -12.39 -9.91 25.37
C PRO A 44 -13.36 -11.12 25.42
N ASN A 45 -14.64 -10.89 25.70
CA ASN A 45 -15.70 -11.90 25.71
C ASN A 45 -16.61 -11.81 24.45
N TRP A 46 -16.20 -11.11 23.40
CA TRP A 46 -17.01 -10.90 22.20
C TRP A 46 -17.56 -12.22 21.62
N GLU A 47 -16.81 -13.33 21.68
CA GLU A 47 -17.24 -14.63 21.15
C GLU A 47 -18.50 -15.16 21.84
N ARG A 48 -18.70 -14.82 23.13
CA ARG A 48 -19.88 -15.26 23.89
C ARG A 48 -21.12 -14.44 23.53
N ASN A 49 -20.93 -13.17 23.22
CA ASN A 49 -22.03 -12.29 22.84
C ASN A 49 -21.64 -11.34 21.68
N PRO A 50 -21.47 -11.86 20.46
CA PRO A 50 -21.00 -11.06 19.33
C PRO A 50 -22.07 -10.06 18.84
N ALA A 51 -23.30 -10.16 19.35
CA ALA A 51 -24.38 -9.23 19.04
C ALA A 51 -24.30 -7.93 19.85
N GLU A 52 -23.57 -7.89 20.97
CA GLU A 52 -23.46 -6.67 21.77
C GLU A 52 -22.78 -5.55 21.00
N ASP A 53 -23.33 -4.35 21.09
CA ASP A 53 -22.92 -3.19 20.26
C ASP A 53 -21.41 -2.93 20.35
N MET A 54 -20.84 -3.08 21.55
CA MET A 54 -19.42 -2.87 21.83
C MET A 54 -18.55 -4.14 21.77
N ALA A 55 -19.09 -5.29 21.35
CA ALA A 55 -18.31 -6.52 21.22
C ALA A 55 -17.23 -6.40 20.13
N LEU A 56 -17.58 -5.73 19.02
CA LEU A 56 -16.74 -5.55 17.85
C LEU A 56 -16.68 -4.07 17.45
N SER A 57 -15.50 -3.61 17.05
CA SER A 57 -15.28 -2.26 16.52
C SER A 57 -14.93 -2.28 15.04
N VAL A 58 -15.05 -1.14 14.37
CA VAL A 58 -14.73 -0.97 12.95
C VAL A 58 -13.63 0.07 12.81
N SER A 59 -12.57 -0.28 12.07
CA SER A 59 -11.50 0.64 11.68
C SER A 59 -11.63 1.03 10.22
N LEU A 60 -11.60 2.33 9.98
CA LEU A 60 -11.61 2.96 8.67
C LEU A 60 -10.25 3.58 8.36
N SER A 61 -9.87 3.60 7.09
CA SER A 61 -8.64 4.26 6.69
C SER A 61 -8.79 5.77 6.82
N GLY A 62 -7.86 6.42 7.52
CA GLY A 62 -7.88 7.87 7.72
C GLY A 62 -8.77 8.37 8.86
N VAL A 63 -9.46 7.48 9.58
CA VAL A 63 -10.29 7.83 10.73
C VAL A 63 -9.63 7.29 11.99
N SER A 64 -9.31 8.18 12.94
CA SER A 64 -8.68 7.80 14.21
C SER A 64 -9.68 7.23 15.20
N GLU A 65 -10.92 7.70 15.17
CA GLU A 65 -11.94 7.35 16.15
C GLU A 65 -12.54 5.98 15.87
N THR A 66 -12.73 5.21 16.94
CA THR A 66 -13.41 3.92 16.90
C THR A 66 -14.83 4.08 16.34
N GLN A 67 -15.15 3.32 15.29
CA GLN A 67 -16.49 3.28 14.74
C GLN A 67 -17.23 2.01 15.17
N TRP A 68 -18.55 2.08 15.20
CA TRP A 68 -19.43 1.00 15.66
C TRP A 68 -20.13 0.32 14.49
N ARG A 69 -20.62 -0.92 14.67
CA ARG A 69 -21.13 -1.68 13.53
C ARG A 69 -22.44 -1.14 12.95
N ASP A 70 -23.25 -0.50 13.77
CA ASP A 70 -24.53 0.12 13.40
C ASP A 70 -24.36 1.39 12.53
N CYS A 71 -23.19 2.02 12.56
CA CYS A 71 -22.81 3.15 11.71
C CYS A 71 -22.72 2.81 10.21
N PHE A 72 -22.86 1.54 9.80
CA PHE A 72 -22.57 1.08 8.44
C PHE A 72 -23.72 0.35 7.76
N VAL A 73 -23.77 0.43 6.42
CA VAL A 73 -24.41 -0.61 5.60
C VAL A 73 -23.37 -1.69 5.31
N TRP A 74 -23.71 -2.95 5.57
CA TRP A 74 -22.80 -4.07 5.40
C TRP A 74 -23.01 -4.81 4.08
N GLY A 75 -21.89 -5.10 3.43
CA GLY A 75 -21.76 -5.91 2.23
C GLY A 75 -21.24 -7.30 2.57
N ASP A 76 -20.50 -7.90 1.64
CA ASP A 76 -20.02 -9.26 1.78
C ASP A 76 -18.68 -9.33 2.53
N PHE A 77 -18.44 -10.46 3.18
CA PHE A 77 -17.17 -10.79 3.82
C PHE A 77 -16.06 -10.92 2.76
N VAL A 78 -14.90 -10.33 3.05
CA VAL A 78 -13.75 -10.29 2.14
C VAL A 78 -12.69 -11.30 2.59
N ALA A 79 -12.21 -11.20 3.82
CA ALA A 79 -11.11 -12.02 4.31
C ALA A 79 -11.09 -12.09 5.85
N PRO A 80 -10.54 -13.16 6.45
CA PRO A 80 -10.33 -13.24 7.90
C PRO A 80 -9.22 -12.29 8.35
N LEU A 81 -9.25 -11.89 9.63
CA LEU A 81 -8.11 -11.26 10.30
C LEU A 81 -7.12 -12.35 10.70
N ASN A 82 -6.17 -12.63 9.82
CA ASN A 82 -5.22 -13.71 10.02
C ASN A 82 -4.24 -13.34 11.15
N ASN A 83 -4.34 -14.03 12.29
CA ASN A 83 -3.23 -14.20 13.23
C ASN A 83 -2.60 -15.60 13.14
N GLU A 84 -3.04 -16.43 12.20
CA GLU A 84 -2.41 -17.74 11.97
C GLU A 84 -0.97 -17.51 11.49
N PRO A 85 0.04 -18.04 12.21
CA PRO A 85 1.40 -18.02 11.71
C PRO A 85 1.40 -18.71 10.34
N LEU A 86 2.20 -18.19 9.41
CA LEU A 86 2.37 -18.68 8.02
C LEU A 86 2.58 -20.21 7.87
N GLU A 87 2.67 -20.96 8.96
CA GLU A 87 2.80 -22.41 9.03
C GLU A 87 1.55 -23.17 8.52
N ALA A 88 0.34 -22.61 8.64
CA ALA A 88 -0.88 -23.31 8.20
C ALA A 88 -1.05 -23.39 6.67
N LEU A 89 -0.38 -22.53 5.90
CA LEU A 89 -0.40 -22.56 4.43
C LEU A 89 0.58 -23.59 3.82
N VAL A 90 1.38 -24.27 4.64
CA VAL A 90 2.34 -25.31 4.20
C VAL A 90 1.72 -26.71 4.17
N ALA A 91 0.50 -26.88 4.67
CA ALA A 91 -0.20 -28.16 4.70
C ALA A 91 -0.99 -28.44 3.40
N ALA A 92 -0.30 -28.55 2.27
CA ALA A 92 -0.80 -29.23 1.07
C ALA A 92 0.23 -30.30 0.65
N PRO A 93 -0.22 -31.44 0.08
CA PRO A 93 0.39 -32.74 0.33
C PRO A 93 1.77 -32.92 -0.29
N THR A 94 2.67 -33.50 0.51
CA THR A 94 3.98 -34.01 0.11
C THR A 94 3.85 -35.14 -0.92
N THR A 95 3.99 -34.81 -2.20
CA THR A 95 4.54 -35.77 -3.18
C THR A 95 6.05 -35.66 -3.18
N SER A 96 6.68 -36.69 -2.61
CA SER A 96 8.03 -37.25 -2.91
C SER A 96 9.11 -36.32 -3.47
N GLU A 97 10.23 -36.25 -2.74
CA GLU A 97 11.48 -35.51 -3.00
C GLU A 97 11.85 -35.22 -4.47
N PRO A 98 12.34 -33.99 -4.72
CA PRO A 98 13.77 -33.80 -4.78
C PRO A 98 14.22 -32.60 -3.92
N GLY A 99 14.06 -32.71 -2.59
CA GLY A 99 14.29 -31.59 -1.66
C GLY A 99 15.74 -31.10 -1.61
N ALA A 100 16.71 -32.02 -1.66
CA ALA A 100 18.12 -31.65 -1.61
C ALA A 100 18.62 -30.95 -2.90
N ALA A 101 18.13 -31.37 -4.07
CA ALA A 101 18.47 -30.77 -5.36
C ALA A 101 17.78 -29.41 -5.56
N ALA A 102 16.52 -29.26 -5.12
CA ALA A 102 15.84 -27.98 -5.13
C ALA A 102 16.49 -26.97 -4.17
N LEU A 103 16.90 -27.42 -2.99
CA LEU A 103 17.59 -26.56 -2.01
C LEU A 103 19.00 -26.16 -2.49
N SER A 104 19.72 -27.05 -3.16
CA SER A 104 21.02 -26.72 -3.74
C SER A 104 20.90 -25.75 -4.92
N ALA A 105 19.88 -25.93 -5.78
CA ALA A 105 19.56 -25.00 -6.86
C ALA A 105 19.22 -23.61 -6.32
N LEU A 106 18.38 -23.53 -5.28
CA LEU A 106 17.99 -22.26 -4.67
C LEU A 106 19.19 -21.56 -3.99
N ARG A 107 20.11 -22.33 -3.39
CA ARG A 107 21.36 -21.79 -2.84
C ARG A 107 22.30 -21.27 -3.93
N ALA A 108 22.38 -21.96 -5.06
CA ALA A 108 23.17 -21.52 -6.22
C ALA A 108 22.59 -20.22 -6.82
N GLU A 109 21.26 -20.12 -6.92
CA GLU A 109 20.60 -18.91 -7.40
C GLU A 109 20.78 -17.73 -6.42
N ASN A 110 20.68 -17.97 -5.11
CA ASN A 110 21.00 -16.96 -4.11
C ASN A 110 22.45 -16.47 -4.21
N ALA A 111 23.40 -17.36 -4.47
CA ALA A 111 24.79 -16.99 -4.67
C ALA A 111 24.97 -16.13 -5.93
N ARG A 112 24.28 -16.49 -7.03
CA ARG A 112 24.27 -15.70 -8.27
C ARG A 112 23.69 -14.30 -8.05
N LEU A 113 22.51 -14.20 -7.44
CA LEU A 113 21.86 -12.91 -7.18
C LEU A 113 22.72 -12.01 -6.27
N LYS A 114 23.43 -12.59 -5.30
CA LYS A 114 24.38 -11.84 -4.47
C LYS A 114 25.58 -11.32 -5.27
N ALA A 115 26.08 -12.10 -6.23
CA ALA A 115 27.16 -11.67 -7.12
C ALA A 115 26.69 -10.54 -8.05
N ASP A 116 25.49 -10.65 -8.62
CA ASP A 116 24.91 -9.62 -9.49
C ASP A 116 24.68 -8.32 -8.72
N LEU A 117 24.18 -8.39 -7.48
CA LEU A 117 24.06 -7.22 -6.60
C LEU A 117 25.41 -6.57 -6.27
N ALA A 118 26.45 -7.37 -6.05
CA ALA A 118 27.80 -6.85 -5.81
C ALA A 118 28.38 -6.17 -7.06
N GLN A 119 28.15 -6.75 -8.25
CA GLN A 119 28.52 -6.15 -9.52
C GLN A 119 27.79 -4.82 -9.73
N LEU A 120 26.47 -4.78 -9.60
CA LEU A 120 25.68 -3.56 -9.75
C LEU A 120 26.12 -2.47 -8.77
N ARG A 121 26.45 -2.83 -7.52
CA ARG A 121 27.03 -1.88 -6.56
C ARG A 121 28.39 -1.36 -6.99
N SER A 122 29.26 -2.21 -7.53
CA SER A 122 30.56 -1.78 -8.07
C SER A 122 30.41 -0.88 -9.30
N GLU A 123 29.42 -1.16 -10.15
CA GLU A 123 29.12 -0.34 -11.33
C GLU A 123 28.53 0.99 -10.91
N GLN A 124 27.64 1.01 -9.92
CA GLN A 124 27.13 2.23 -9.31
C GLN A 124 28.28 3.05 -8.70
N ALA A 125 29.18 2.43 -7.94
CA ALA A 125 30.35 3.11 -7.40
C ALA A 125 31.28 3.65 -8.52
N ARG A 126 31.45 2.91 -9.62
CA ARG A 126 32.21 3.35 -10.79
C ARG A 126 31.54 4.55 -11.46
N TRP A 127 30.23 4.53 -11.69
CA TRP A 127 29.51 5.66 -12.27
C TRP A 127 29.51 6.87 -11.35
N THR A 128 29.27 6.69 -10.05
CA THR A 128 29.31 7.78 -9.06
C THR A 128 30.70 8.39 -8.95
N ASN A 129 31.76 7.59 -8.96
CA ASN A 129 33.13 8.11 -8.94
C ASN A 129 33.57 8.69 -10.30
N ALA A 130 33.05 8.18 -11.42
CA ALA A 130 33.28 8.76 -12.75
C ALA A 130 32.59 10.13 -12.91
N VAL A 131 31.42 10.32 -12.28
CA VAL A 131 30.74 11.63 -12.18
C VAL A 131 31.59 12.63 -11.38
N VAL A 132 32.41 12.18 -10.43
CA VAL A 132 33.28 13.06 -9.62
C VAL A 132 34.57 13.47 -10.34
N ILE A 133 35.03 12.74 -11.38
CA ILE A 133 36.26 13.06 -12.15
C ILE A 133 35.95 13.65 -13.54
N GLY A 134 34.74 14.21 -13.71
CA GLY A 134 34.30 14.90 -14.92
C GLY A 134 34.08 16.39 -14.68
N VAL A 135 35.17 17.16 -14.64
CA VAL A 135 35.24 18.60 -14.96
C VAL A 135 34.63 19.59 -13.93
N PRO A 136 35.39 20.62 -13.49
CA PRO A 136 34.84 21.76 -12.78
C PRO A 136 34.02 22.62 -13.75
N ALA A 137 32.79 22.95 -13.35
CA ALA A 137 31.78 23.69 -14.10
C ALA A 137 31.14 22.89 -15.25
N VAL A 138 29.87 22.53 -15.05
CA VAL A 138 28.74 22.46 -16.01
C VAL A 138 27.69 21.49 -15.43
N PHE A 139 26.68 22.08 -14.79
CA PHE A 139 25.33 21.59 -14.46
C PHE A 139 25.17 20.24 -13.72
N LEU A 140 25.10 20.33 -12.39
CA LEU A 140 24.24 19.44 -11.61
C LEU A 140 22.79 19.95 -11.79
N GLN A 141 21.89 19.11 -12.27
CA GLN A 141 20.48 19.47 -12.42
C GLN A 141 19.87 19.72 -11.05
N ASP A 142 19.66 21.00 -10.78
CA ASP A 142 18.85 21.55 -9.70
C ASP A 142 17.42 20.99 -9.77
N TYR A 143 17.11 19.95 -9.00
CA TYR A 143 15.75 19.80 -8.47
C TYR A 143 15.56 20.83 -7.34
N MET A 144 15.50 22.12 -7.72
CA MET A 144 15.01 23.17 -6.83
C MET A 144 13.49 23.06 -6.79
N ILE A 145 12.96 22.53 -5.69
CA ILE A 145 11.56 22.71 -5.28
C ILE A 145 11.31 24.23 -5.27
N SER A 146 10.55 24.70 -6.27
CA SER A 146 10.23 26.12 -6.37
C SER A 146 9.09 26.42 -5.40
N SER A 147 9.24 27.51 -4.63
CA SER A 147 8.23 27.96 -3.66
C SER A 147 6.88 28.21 -4.38
N PRO A 148 5.73 27.83 -3.80
CA PRO A 148 4.41 27.86 -4.47
C PRO A 148 3.93 29.26 -4.87
N CYS A 149 4.65 30.32 -4.49
CA CYS A 149 4.35 31.71 -4.81
C CYS A 149 5.28 32.32 -5.87
N ALA A 150 6.16 31.54 -6.52
CA ALA A 150 7.01 32.05 -7.60
C ALA A 150 6.21 32.21 -8.91
N GLU A 151 6.47 33.28 -9.66
CA GLU A 151 5.83 33.50 -10.97
C GLU A 151 6.11 32.32 -11.92
N PRO A 152 5.10 31.86 -12.69
CA PRO A 152 5.26 30.70 -13.55
C PRO A 152 6.28 31.01 -14.66
N ARG A 153 7.34 30.21 -14.72
CA ARG A 153 8.35 30.32 -15.80
C ARG A 153 7.68 30.03 -17.16
N PRO A 154 8.13 30.69 -18.23
CA PRO A 154 7.60 30.43 -19.57
C PRO A 154 7.79 28.95 -19.91
N LYS A 155 6.73 28.34 -20.45
CA LYS A 155 6.74 26.92 -20.84
C LYS A 155 7.80 26.71 -21.93
N PRO A 156 8.63 25.65 -21.84
CA PRO A 156 9.60 25.36 -22.87
C PRO A 156 8.91 24.89 -24.16
N ASP A 157 9.34 25.41 -25.30
CA ASP A 157 8.77 25.08 -26.63
C ASP A 157 9.08 23.65 -27.10
N VAL A 158 9.98 22.96 -26.41
CA VAL A 158 10.44 21.60 -26.76
C VAL A 158 10.54 20.76 -25.50
N LEU A 159 9.93 19.58 -25.54
CA LEU A 159 10.01 18.59 -24.47
C LEU A 159 10.74 17.34 -24.96
N TYR A 160 11.71 16.89 -24.18
CA TYR A 160 12.45 15.64 -24.43
C TYR A 160 12.00 14.58 -23.44
N ILE A 161 11.46 13.46 -23.93
CA ILE A 161 11.10 12.29 -23.11
C ILE A 161 11.63 11.04 -23.81
N ASP A 162 12.40 10.21 -23.11
CA ASP A 162 12.89 8.90 -23.57
C ASP A 162 13.51 8.90 -24.99
N GLY A 163 14.34 9.90 -25.28
CA GLY A 163 15.02 10.02 -26.57
C GLY A 163 14.15 10.54 -27.72
N ALA A 164 12.87 10.84 -27.47
CA ALA A 164 11.99 11.49 -28.43
C ALA A 164 11.88 13.00 -28.16
N VAL A 165 11.87 13.79 -29.24
CA VAL A 165 11.76 15.25 -29.21
C VAL A 165 10.35 15.65 -29.63
N TYR A 166 9.59 16.24 -28.71
CA TYR A 166 8.26 16.76 -29.00
C TYR A 166 8.33 18.27 -29.16
N ARG A 167 7.94 18.76 -30.33
CA ARG A 167 7.78 20.19 -30.62
C ARG A 167 6.29 20.48 -30.72
N MET A 168 5.87 21.60 -30.15
CA MET A 168 4.51 22.07 -30.35
C MET A 168 4.40 22.63 -31.78
N ASP A 169 3.59 22.01 -32.64
CA ASP A 169 3.29 22.60 -33.94
C ASP A 169 2.49 23.90 -33.75
N PRO A 170 2.87 25.01 -34.39
CA PRO A 170 2.08 26.23 -34.33
C PRO A 170 0.74 25.97 -35.04
N LYS A 171 -0.34 26.10 -34.28
CA LYS A 171 -1.71 26.03 -34.80
C LYS A 171 -1.90 27.13 -35.88
N PRO A 172 -2.57 26.84 -37.02
CA PRO A 172 -2.81 27.83 -38.06
C PRO A 172 -3.70 28.99 -37.59
#